data_AF-A0A5C6A753-F1
#
_entry.id   AF-A0A5C6A753-F1
#
_cell.length_a   1.000
_cell.length_b   1.000
_cell.length_c   1.000
_cell.angle_alpha   90.00
_cell.angle_beta   90.00
_cell.angle_gamma   90.00
#
_symmetry.space_group_name_H-M   'P 1'
#
loop_
_entity.id
_entity.type
_entity.pdbx_description
1 polymer ?
#
loop_
_entity_poly.entity_id
_entity_poly.type
_entity_poly.pdbx_seq_one_letter_code
_entity_poly.pdbx_strand_id
1 'polypeptide(L)'
;MKRHRIKRRHVPTAVALIALLYLAAAYVIAPLAWERYAERHPTFDDNPRITKTSDGHPGDPLNVALVGEEAALRDLMKAAGWYPATALGLRSDLRIADDTILSRPDDEAPVSNLYLFGRKEDLAFEQPVGDNPRQRHHVRFWKTPDADDRTLWIGSASYDERVGLSATTGQITHHIAGDIDTERDHLFADLKATGRLAKEYPLAGFQTQLEGRNGGGDRWRTDGQLFVGVIEE
;
A
#
# COMPACT_ATOMS: atom_id res chain seq x y z
N MET A 1 0.94 20.38 58.76
CA MET A 1 1.14 20.26 57.29
C MET A 1 0.16 19.22 56.72
N LYS A 2 -0.92 19.63 56.05
CA LYS A 2 -1.88 18.72 55.40
C LYS A 2 -1.39 18.39 53.98
N ARG A 3 -0.85 17.19 53.76
CA ARG A 3 -0.50 16.70 52.41
C ARG A 3 -1.79 16.45 51.62
N HIS A 4 -2.06 17.29 50.62
CA HIS A 4 -3.13 17.06 49.65
C HIS A 4 -2.77 15.82 48.81
N ARG A 5 -3.41 14.69 49.12
CA ARG A 5 -3.28 13.46 48.37
C ARG A 5 -4.22 13.59 47.15
N ILE A 6 -3.70 14.12 46.04
CA ILE A 6 -4.42 14.20 44.76
C ILE A 6 -4.91 12.77 44.44
N LYS A 7 -6.23 12.57 44.45
CA LYS A 7 -6.84 11.27 44.15
C LYS A 7 -6.52 10.92 42.71
N ARG A 8 -5.57 10.00 42.50
CA ARG A 8 -5.18 9.38 41.22
C ARG A 8 -6.32 8.69 40.44
N ARG A 9 -7.57 8.80 40.90
CA ARG A 9 -8.75 8.12 40.36
C ARG A 9 -9.26 8.72 39.03
N HIS A 10 -8.91 9.96 38.72
CA HIS A 10 -9.36 10.63 37.48
C HIS A 10 -8.36 10.55 36.32
N VAL A 11 -7.10 10.22 36.60
CA VAL A 11 -6.06 10.04 35.58
C VAL A 11 -6.41 8.93 34.58
N PRO A 12 -6.85 7.71 35.00
CA PRO A 12 -7.18 6.66 34.04
C PRO A 12 -8.41 7.02 33.19
N THR A 13 -9.40 7.72 33.76
CA THR A 13 -10.61 8.14 33.02
C THR A 13 -10.30 9.22 31.99
N ALA A 14 -9.45 10.20 32.33
CA ALA A 14 -9.03 11.24 31.40
C ALA A 14 -8.17 10.66 30.25
N VAL A 15 -7.27 9.73 30.55
CA VAL A 15 -6.47 9.03 29.53
C VAL A 15 -7.37 8.20 28.60
N ALA A 16 -8.34 7.47 29.14
CA ALA A 16 -9.30 6.70 28.34
C ALA A 16 -10.16 7.60 27.43
N LEU A 17 -10.60 8.76 27.93
CA LEU A 17 -11.36 9.73 27.13
C LEU A 17 -10.51 10.31 26.00
N ILE A 18 -9.25 10.69 26.28
CA ILE A 18 -8.32 11.20 25.26
C ILE A 18 -8.05 10.13 24.20
N ALA A 19 -7.83 8.88 24.60
CA ALA A 19 -7.64 7.76 23.67
C ALA A 19 -8.88 7.55 22.79
N LEU A 20 -10.08 7.58 23.37
CA LEU A 20 -11.33 7.42 22.62
C LEU A 20 -11.58 8.58 21.64
N LEU A 21 -11.27 9.83 22.05
CA LEU A 21 -11.34 10.99 21.17
C LEU A 21 -10.32 10.90 20.03
N TYR A 22 -9.10 10.44 20.31
CA TYR A 22 -8.09 10.19 19.28
C TYR A 22 -8.56 9.12 18.29
N LEU A 23 -9.07 7.99 18.77
CA LEU A 23 -9.58 6.92 17.90
C LEU A 23 -10.76 7.42 17.04
N ALA A 24 -11.70 8.16 17.62
CA ALA A 24 -12.80 8.75 16.86
C ALA A 24 -12.31 9.76 15.81
N ALA A 25 -11.32 10.60 16.16
CA ALA A 25 -10.75 11.56 15.24
C ALA A 25 -10.01 10.87 14.08
N ALA A 26 -9.16 9.89 14.37
CA ALA A 26 -8.28 9.25 13.39
C ALA A 26 -9.00 8.23 12.49
N TYR A 27 -9.98 7.50 13.04
CA TYR A 27 -10.65 6.40 12.33
C TYR A 27 -12.06 6.74 11.82
N VAL A 28 -12.64 7.89 12.21
CA VAL A 28 -13.98 8.30 11.74
C VAL A 28 -13.97 9.71 11.16
N ILE A 29 -13.50 10.70 11.92
CA ILE A 29 -13.65 12.11 11.51
C ILE A 29 -12.71 12.45 10.35
N ALA A 30 -11.43 12.08 10.43
CA ALA A 30 -10.45 12.40 9.38
C ALA A 30 -10.78 11.75 8.03
N PRO A 31 -11.10 10.43 7.94
CA PRO A 31 -11.52 9.81 6.68
C PRO A 31 -12.76 10.49 6.07
N LEU A 32 -13.81 10.73 6.85
CA LEU A 32 -15.04 11.37 6.38
C LEU A 32 -14.88 12.83 5.96
N ALA A 33 -13.91 13.54 6.55
CA ALA A 33 -13.59 14.90 6.16
C ALA A 33 -12.88 14.92 4.79
N TRP A 34 -12.02 13.93 4.55
CA TRP A 34 -11.29 13.81 3.30
C TRP A 34 -12.14 13.35 2.13
N GLU A 35 -12.99 12.34 2.29
CA GLU A 35 -13.91 11.88 1.23
C GLU A 35 -14.69 13.07 0.64
N ARG A 36 -15.23 13.94 1.51
CA ARG A 36 -15.94 15.17 1.11
C ARG A 36 -15.05 16.23 0.44
N TYR A 37 -13.75 16.24 0.72
CA TYR A 37 -12.80 17.15 0.08
C TYR A 37 -12.38 16.61 -1.30
N ALA A 38 -12.06 15.32 -1.38
CA ALA A 38 -11.66 14.62 -2.60
C ALA A 38 -12.75 14.64 -3.67
N GLU A 39 -14.02 14.48 -3.31
CA GLU A 39 -15.17 14.60 -4.23
C GLU A 39 -15.24 15.97 -4.95
N ARG A 40 -14.64 17.03 -4.38
CA ARG A 40 -14.66 18.37 -4.99
C ARG A 40 -13.49 18.65 -5.94
N HIS A 41 -12.49 17.78 -5.99
CA HIS A 41 -11.32 17.94 -6.85
C HIS A 41 -11.21 16.77 -7.84
N PRO A 42 -12.01 16.77 -8.92
CA PRO A 42 -11.91 15.78 -9.97
C PRO A 42 -10.65 16.07 -10.77
N THR A 43 -9.56 15.39 -10.44
CA THR A 43 -8.65 14.95 -11.48
C THR A 43 -8.95 13.47 -11.70
N PHE A 44 -8.96 13.01 -12.94
CA PHE A 44 -7.98 12.08 -13.46
C PHE A 44 -8.37 11.78 -14.92
N ASP A 45 -7.34 11.85 -15.76
CA ASP A 45 -7.33 11.43 -17.17
C ASP A 45 -7.81 9.97 -17.30
N ASP A 46 -8.17 9.53 -18.52
CA ASP A 46 -8.81 8.22 -18.78
C ASP A 46 -7.94 7.00 -18.36
N ASN A 47 -6.66 7.22 -18.02
CA ASN A 47 -5.74 6.19 -17.57
C ASN A 47 -5.09 6.55 -16.21
N PRO A 48 -5.56 5.96 -15.09
CA PRO A 48 -5.06 6.32 -13.76
C PRO A 48 -3.61 5.85 -13.58
N ARG A 49 -2.72 6.79 -13.24
CA ARG A 49 -1.28 6.51 -12.99
C ARG A 49 -0.93 6.39 -11.50
N ILE A 50 -1.87 6.78 -10.65
CA ILE A 50 -1.76 6.73 -9.19
C ILE A 50 -2.98 5.96 -8.70
N THR A 51 -2.75 5.02 -7.79
CA THR A 51 -3.84 4.27 -7.14
C THR A 51 -4.64 5.18 -6.21
N LYS A 52 -5.73 4.68 -5.64
CA LYS A 52 -6.51 5.39 -4.62
C LYS A 52 -6.63 4.57 -3.34
N THR A 53 -6.70 5.21 -2.19
CA THR A 53 -7.14 4.54 -0.96
C THR A 53 -8.67 4.34 -0.96
N SER A 54 -9.21 3.56 -0.02
CA SER A 54 -10.65 3.30 0.09
C SER A 54 -11.49 4.57 0.28
N ASP A 55 -10.93 5.59 0.93
CA ASP A 55 -11.53 6.90 1.20
C ASP A 55 -11.12 7.96 0.15
N GLY A 56 -10.55 7.53 -0.98
CA GLY A 56 -10.33 8.36 -2.17
C GLY A 56 -9.06 9.23 -2.16
N HIS A 57 -8.14 9.05 -1.21
CA HIS A 57 -6.82 9.70 -1.27
C HIS A 57 -5.99 9.15 -2.44
N PRO A 58 -5.08 9.95 -3.03
CA PRO A 58 -4.01 9.40 -3.87
C PRO A 58 -3.22 8.35 -3.09
N GLY A 59 -3.16 7.13 -3.61
CA GLY A 59 -2.36 6.04 -3.06
C GLY A 59 -0.95 6.06 -3.61
N ASP A 60 -0.39 4.87 -3.79
CA ASP A 60 0.94 4.69 -4.36
C ASP A 60 0.90 4.81 -5.91
N PRO A 61 1.97 5.35 -6.53
CA PRO A 61 2.12 5.47 -7.98
C PRO A 61 2.36 4.11 -8.66
N LEU A 62 1.81 3.93 -9.87
CA LEU A 62 2.08 2.75 -10.70
C LEU A 62 3.47 2.85 -11.35
N ASN A 63 4.29 1.81 -11.24
CA ASN A 63 5.68 1.80 -11.71
C ASN A 63 6.09 0.49 -12.40
N VAL A 64 5.23 -0.53 -12.40
CA VAL A 64 5.49 -1.84 -13.01
C VAL A 64 4.30 -2.34 -13.83
N ALA A 65 4.57 -3.13 -14.85
CA ALA A 65 3.55 -3.90 -15.57
C ALA A 65 4.08 -5.26 -16.05
N LEU A 66 3.22 -6.27 -16.03
CA LEU A 66 3.52 -7.63 -16.47
C LEU A 66 2.48 -8.10 -17.49
N VAL A 67 2.94 -8.71 -18.58
CA VAL A 67 2.09 -9.28 -19.64
C VAL A 67 2.18 -10.80 -19.56
N GLY A 68 1.05 -11.45 -19.31
CA GLY A 68 0.93 -12.89 -19.23
C GLY A 68 -0.30 -13.34 -18.44
N GLU A 69 -0.61 -14.63 -18.52
CA GLU A 69 -1.70 -15.24 -17.76
C GLU A 69 -1.46 -15.16 -16.24
N GLU A 70 -2.55 -15.16 -15.46
CA GLU A 70 -2.48 -15.07 -13.99
C GLU A 70 -1.60 -16.18 -13.38
N ALA A 71 -1.72 -17.40 -13.90
CA ALA A 71 -0.95 -18.54 -13.45
C ALA A 71 0.56 -18.33 -13.69
N ALA A 72 0.92 -17.84 -14.88
CA ALA A 72 2.31 -17.56 -15.24
C ALA A 72 2.91 -16.45 -14.35
N LEU A 73 2.13 -15.40 -14.06
CA LEU A 73 2.53 -14.34 -13.13
C LEU A 73 2.76 -14.89 -11.72
N ARG A 74 1.81 -15.66 -11.16
CA ARG A 74 1.96 -16.26 -9.83
C ARG A 74 3.20 -17.15 -9.74
N ASP A 75 3.44 -17.97 -10.76
CA ASP A 75 4.60 -18.86 -10.81
C ASP A 75 5.92 -18.09 -10.98
N LEU A 76 5.94 -17.02 -11.76
CA LEU A 76 7.09 -16.12 -11.91
C LEU A 76 7.44 -15.47 -10.56
N MET A 77 6.44 -14.86 -9.89
CA MET A 77 6.63 -14.22 -8.58
C MET A 77 7.17 -15.23 -7.56
N LYS A 78 6.58 -16.42 -7.51
CA LYS A 78 7.05 -17.49 -6.62
C LYS A 78 8.50 -17.91 -6.91
N ALA A 79 8.86 -18.05 -8.19
CA ALA A 79 10.23 -18.38 -8.59
C ALA A 79 11.24 -17.27 -8.24
N ALA A 80 10.78 -16.02 -8.25
CA ALA A 80 11.54 -14.84 -7.85
C ALA A 80 11.63 -14.66 -6.31
N GLY A 81 11.06 -15.56 -5.51
CA GLY A 81 11.07 -15.46 -4.05
C GLY A 81 10.05 -14.47 -3.48
N TRP A 82 9.05 -14.09 -4.26
CA TRP A 82 7.92 -13.27 -3.83
C TRP A 82 6.72 -14.14 -3.49
N TYR A 83 6.14 -13.90 -2.31
CA TYR A 83 5.06 -14.72 -1.77
C TYR A 83 3.74 -13.96 -1.75
N PRO A 84 2.58 -14.61 -1.96
CA PRO A 84 1.30 -13.94 -1.84
C PRO A 84 1.16 -13.22 -0.50
N ALA A 85 0.79 -11.94 -0.55
CA ALA A 85 0.42 -11.14 0.62
C ALA A 85 -0.82 -11.79 1.26
N THR A 86 -0.63 -12.61 2.29
CA THR A 86 -1.78 -13.18 3.01
C THR A 86 -2.30 -12.11 3.96
N ALA A 87 -3.60 -11.82 3.90
CA ALA A 87 -4.29 -10.92 4.85
C ALA A 87 -4.08 -11.33 6.34
N LEU A 88 -3.58 -12.54 6.59
CA LEU A 88 -3.26 -13.10 7.91
C LEU A 88 -1.86 -12.75 8.44
N GLY A 89 -0.93 -12.26 7.61
CA GLY A 89 0.43 -11.90 8.04
C GLY A 89 0.48 -10.76 9.07
N LEU A 90 -0.54 -9.89 9.06
CA LEU A 90 -0.62 -8.73 9.95
C LEU A 90 -1.01 -9.08 11.39
N ARG A 91 -1.52 -10.29 11.64
CA ARG A 91 -1.70 -10.78 13.03
C ARG A 91 -0.36 -10.98 13.73
N SER A 92 0.72 -11.24 12.99
CA SER A 92 2.07 -11.34 13.53
C SER A 92 2.66 -9.95 13.82
N ASP A 93 2.40 -8.98 12.95
CA ASP A 93 2.95 -7.62 13.06
C ASP A 93 2.20 -6.74 14.06
N LEU A 94 0.90 -7.01 14.28
CA LEU A 94 0.04 -6.32 15.24
C LEU A 94 0.00 -6.97 16.64
N ARG A 95 1.03 -7.69 17.08
CA ARG A 95 1.17 -7.99 18.53
C ARG A 95 1.40 -6.72 19.40
N ILE A 96 1.21 -5.52 18.83
CA ILE A 96 1.18 -4.21 19.50
C ILE A 96 -0.25 -3.59 19.50
N ALA A 97 -1.28 -4.32 19.06
CA ALA A 97 -2.67 -3.92 19.22
C ALA A 97 -3.50 -5.11 19.75
N ASP A 98 -3.00 -5.76 20.80
CA ASP A 98 -3.85 -6.67 21.57
C ASP A 98 -4.69 -5.84 22.55
N ASP A 99 -5.98 -6.17 22.54
CA ASP A 99 -7.10 -5.49 23.20
C ASP A 99 -7.51 -4.16 22.59
N THR A 100 -8.48 -4.20 21.65
CA THR A 100 -9.79 -3.50 21.73
C THR A 100 -10.53 -3.51 20.37
N ILE A 101 -11.62 -4.30 20.31
CA ILE A 101 -12.92 -4.00 19.66
C ILE A 101 -13.22 -4.50 18.22
N LEU A 102 -14.12 -5.50 18.23
CA LEU A 102 -15.21 -5.83 17.31
C LEU A 102 -14.92 -6.51 15.97
N SER A 103 -15.33 -7.78 15.93
CA SER A 103 -15.67 -8.55 14.75
C SER A 103 -16.49 -7.73 13.73
N ARG A 104 -15.90 -7.47 12.58
CA ARG A 104 -16.60 -7.11 11.34
C ARG A 104 -16.15 -8.03 10.21
N PRO A 105 -17.04 -8.33 9.24
CA PRO A 105 -16.73 -9.19 8.11
C PRO A 105 -15.69 -8.52 7.20
N ASP A 106 -14.52 -9.14 7.07
CA ASP A 106 -13.57 -9.15 5.94
C ASP A 106 -13.24 -7.89 5.10
N ASP A 107 -13.42 -6.65 5.61
CA ASP A 107 -12.98 -5.43 4.88
C ASP A 107 -11.87 -4.59 5.56
N GLU A 108 -11.52 -4.83 6.83
CA GLU A 108 -10.55 -3.99 7.57
C GLU A 108 -9.29 -4.78 7.96
N ALA A 109 -8.38 -4.94 6.99
CA ALA A 109 -6.98 -5.21 7.30
C ALA A 109 -6.30 -3.89 7.75
N PRO A 110 -5.34 -3.94 8.68
CA PRO A 110 -4.60 -2.75 9.14
C PRO A 110 -3.57 -2.23 8.12
N VAL A 111 -3.59 -2.74 6.89
CA VAL A 111 -2.90 -2.17 5.73
C VAL A 111 -3.95 -1.61 4.78
N SER A 112 -3.72 -0.39 4.31
CA SER A 112 -4.62 0.28 3.38
C SER A 112 -4.68 -0.49 2.06
N ASN A 113 -5.87 -1.01 1.73
CA ASN A 113 -6.16 -1.52 0.40
C ASN A 113 -5.96 -0.37 -0.62
N LEU A 114 -5.42 -0.70 -1.79
CA LEU A 114 -5.30 0.26 -2.89
C LEU A 114 -6.31 -0.09 -3.98
N TYR A 115 -6.83 0.93 -4.63
CA TYR A 115 -7.91 0.83 -5.59
C TYR A 115 -7.46 1.40 -6.91
N LEU A 116 -7.73 0.65 -7.97
CA LEU A 116 -7.55 1.04 -9.36
C LEU A 116 -8.74 0.50 -10.15
N PHE A 117 -9.19 1.22 -11.18
CA PHE A 117 -10.38 0.84 -11.96
C PHE A 117 -11.65 0.64 -11.10
N GLY A 118 -11.75 1.35 -9.98
CA GLY A 118 -12.89 1.27 -9.06
C GLY A 118 -12.93 -0.01 -8.21
N ARG A 119 -11.86 -0.80 -8.17
CA ARG A 119 -11.80 -2.08 -7.43
C ARG A 119 -10.45 -2.27 -6.72
N LYS A 120 -10.46 -3.13 -5.70
CA LYS A 120 -9.26 -3.54 -4.96
C LYS A 120 -8.28 -4.28 -5.88
N GLU A 121 -6.99 -4.31 -5.50
CA GLU A 121 -5.98 -5.14 -6.16
C GLU A 121 -6.42 -6.59 -6.36
N ASP A 122 -6.03 -7.19 -7.49
CA ASP A 122 -6.30 -8.60 -7.78
C ASP A 122 -5.27 -9.50 -7.08
N LEU A 123 -4.01 -9.07 -7.12
CA LEU A 123 -2.88 -9.81 -6.62
C LEU A 123 -1.99 -8.88 -5.81
N ALA A 124 -1.46 -9.39 -4.71
CA ALA A 124 -0.46 -8.72 -3.91
C ALA A 124 0.61 -9.73 -3.50
N PHE A 125 1.86 -9.29 -3.52
CA PHE A 125 3.02 -10.10 -3.17
C PHE A 125 3.96 -9.34 -2.24
N GLU A 126 4.63 -10.10 -1.39
CA GLU A 126 5.57 -9.60 -0.39
C GLU A 126 6.86 -10.44 -0.46
N GLN A 127 7.99 -9.77 -0.23
CA GLN A 127 9.26 -10.44 0.01
C GLN A 127 9.88 -9.89 1.32
N PRO A 128 10.19 -10.77 2.30
CA PRO A 128 10.68 -10.35 3.61
C PRO A 128 12.11 -9.82 3.54
N VAL A 129 12.42 -8.83 4.37
CA VAL A 129 13.77 -8.22 4.46
C VAL A 129 14.45 -8.69 5.75
N GLY A 130 15.29 -9.70 5.62
CA GLY A 130 15.96 -10.32 6.77
C GLY A 130 14.95 -10.77 7.84
N ASP A 131 15.28 -10.52 9.11
CA ASP A 131 14.45 -10.90 10.26
C ASP A 131 13.56 -9.74 10.78
N ASN A 132 13.39 -8.64 10.01
CA ASN A 132 12.66 -7.47 10.46
C ASN A 132 11.24 -7.40 9.84
N PRO A 133 10.16 -7.69 10.61
CA PRO A 133 8.80 -7.68 10.07
C PRO A 133 8.31 -6.28 9.65
N ARG A 134 8.98 -5.22 10.09
CA ARG A 134 8.60 -3.84 9.75
C ARG A 134 9.05 -3.41 8.36
N GLN A 135 9.91 -4.22 7.74
CA GLN A 135 10.49 -3.96 6.44
C GLN A 135 10.15 -5.09 5.49
N ARG A 136 9.56 -4.72 4.35
CA ARG A 136 9.19 -5.68 3.32
C ARG A 136 9.17 -4.99 1.97
N HIS A 137 9.56 -5.76 0.98
CA HIS A 137 9.29 -5.47 -0.41
C HIS A 137 7.82 -5.81 -0.69
N HIS A 138 7.11 -4.95 -1.40
CA HIS A 138 5.68 -5.13 -1.66
C HIS A 138 5.34 -4.75 -3.09
N VAL A 139 4.54 -5.57 -3.77
CA VAL A 139 3.95 -5.21 -5.06
C VAL A 139 2.48 -5.64 -5.15
N ARG A 140 1.65 -4.74 -5.67
CA ARG A 140 0.23 -4.99 -5.97
C ARG A 140 0.00 -4.92 -7.46
N PHE A 141 -0.89 -5.77 -7.97
CA PHE A 141 -1.26 -5.82 -9.38
C PHE A 141 -2.78 -5.77 -9.58
N TRP A 142 -3.16 -5.08 -10.66
CA TRP A 142 -4.51 -5.03 -11.20
C TRP A 142 -4.48 -5.50 -12.65
N LYS A 143 -5.37 -6.43 -13.00
CA LYS A 143 -5.67 -6.77 -14.37
C LYS A 143 -6.32 -5.57 -15.06
N THR A 144 -5.71 -5.10 -16.14
CA THR A 144 -6.25 -3.98 -16.92
C THR A 144 -7.50 -4.43 -17.68
N PRO A 145 -8.58 -3.63 -17.71
CA PRO A 145 -9.71 -3.86 -18.60
C PRO A 145 -9.26 -3.90 -20.07
N ASP A 146 -9.90 -4.73 -20.89
CA ASP A 146 -9.85 -4.67 -22.36
C ASP A 146 -8.46 -4.78 -23.02
N ALA A 147 -7.53 -5.55 -22.43
CA ALA A 147 -6.27 -5.89 -23.10
C ALA A 147 -6.51 -6.99 -24.16
N ASP A 148 -6.47 -6.63 -25.44
CA ASP A 148 -6.56 -7.56 -26.56
C ASP A 148 -5.39 -8.59 -26.52
N ASP A 149 -5.75 -9.86 -26.71
CA ASP A 149 -4.94 -11.06 -26.91
C ASP A 149 -4.00 -11.52 -25.78
N ARG A 150 -3.47 -10.63 -24.92
CA ARG A 150 -2.66 -11.02 -23.76
C ARG A 150 -2.98 -10.19 -22.53
N THR A 151 -3.25 -10.89 -21.41
CA THR A 151 -3.58 -10.25 -20.13
C THR A 151 -2.45 -9.33 -19.67
N LEU A 152 -2.77 -8.04 -19.49
CA LEU A 152 -1.88 -7.04 -18.90
C LEU A 152 -2.22 -6.82 -17.43
N TRP A 153 -1.20 -6.88 -16.59
CA TRP A 153 -1.24 -6.57 -15.17
C TRP A 153 -0.45 -5.29 -14.94
N ILE A 154 -1.10 -4.24 -14.47
CA ILE A 154 -0.42 -3.02 -14.04
C ILE A 154 -0.26 -3.04 -12.53
N GLY A 155 0.84 -2.50 -12.01
CA GLY A 155 1.13 -2.61 -10.59
C GLY A 155 1.88 -1.44 -9.99
N SER A 156 1.89 -1.47 -8.66
CA SER A 156 2.59 -0.54 -7.77
C SER A 156 3.52 -1.36 -6.89
N ALA A 157 4.82 -1.22 -7.12
CA ALA A 157 5.88 -1.77 -6.29
C ALA A 157 6.37 -0.68 -5.32
N SER A 158 6.32 -0.95 -4.02
CA SER A 158 6.81 -0.05 -2.98
C SER A 158 7.52 -0.82 -1.86
N TYR A 159 8.57 -0.21 -1.30
CA TYR A 159 9.30 -0.76 -0.16
C TYR A 159 8.76 -0.18 1.13
N ASP A 160 8.27 -1.01 2.05
CA ASP A 160 7.88 -0.55 3.38
C ASP A 160 9.13 -0.38 4.26
N GLU A 161 9.44 0.85 4.68
CA GLU A 161 10.61 1.15 5.53
C GLU A 161 10.33 0.95 7.03
N ARG A 162 9.12 1.30 7.46
CA ARG A 162 8.74 1.33 8.88
C ARG A 162 7.22 1.33 9.08
N VAL A 163 6.80 1.03 10.32
CA VAL A 163 5.44 1.28 10.82
C VAL A 163 5.41 2.61 11.57
N GLY A 164 4.38 3.42 11.36
CA GLY A 164 4.21 4.71 12.02
C GLY A 164 2.77 5.21 11.95
N LEU A 165 2.58 6.50 12.24
CA LEU A 165 1.26 7.15 12.12
C LEU A 165 1.17 7.89 10.79
N SER A 166 0.07 7.67 10.07
CA SER A 166 -0.30 8.43 8.88
C SER A 166 -0.35 9.92 9.21
N ALA A 167 0.31 10.74 8.39
CA ALA A 167 0.26 12.19 8.56
C ALA A 167 -1.13 12.77 8.21
N THR A 168 -1.92 12.01 7.45
CA THR A 168 -3.22 12.45 6.93
C THR A 168 -4.36 12.06 7.86
N THR A 169 -4.33 10.84 8.38
CA THR A 169 -5.42 10.29 9.20
C THR A 169 -5.02 10.09 10.66
N GLY A 170 -3.72 10.05 10.98
CA GLY A 170 -3.24 9.70 12.31
C GLY A 170 -3.39 8.21 12.64
N GLN A 171 -3.84 7.38 11.70
CA GLN A 171 -3.94 5.92 11.86
C GLN A 171 -2.56 5.27 11.82
N ILE A 172 -2.41 4.08 12.43
CA ILE A 172 -1.20 3.27 12.25
C ILE A 172 -1.15 2.79 10.78
N THR A 173 -0.04 3.06 10.09
CA THR A 173 0.20 2.67 8.70
C THR A 173 1.66 2.26 8.50
N HIS A 174 1.92 1.57 7.39
CA HIS A 174 3.28 1.44 6.89
C HIS A 174 3.67 2.69 6.11
N HIS A 175 4.94 3.06 6.27
CA HIS A 175 5.59 4.12 5.52
C HIS A 175 6.47 3.52 4.45
N ILE A 176 6.27 3.97 3.21
CA ILE A 176 7.07 3.53 2.08
C ILE A 176 8.36 4.34 1.95
N ALA A 177 9.39 3.74 1.37
CA ALA A 177 10.55 4.47 0.89
C ALA A 177 10.13 5.47 -0.19
N GLY A 178 10.76 6.64 -0.16
CA GLY A 178 10.40 7.68 -1.10
C GLY A 178 10.87 7.43 -2.53
N ASP A 179 11.88 6.60 -2.73
CA ASP A 179 12.38 6.24 -4.06
C ASP A 179 11.68 4.97 -4.56
N ILE A 180 10.59 5.12 -5.30
CA ILE A 180 9.81 3.98 -5.79
C ILE A 180 10.50 3.24 -6.94
N ASP A 181 11.47 3.88 -7.60
CA ASP A 181 12.24 3.26 -8.69
C ASP A 181 13.21 2.22 -8.14
N THR A 182 13.75 2.46 -6.94
CA THR A 182 14.60 1.48 -6.25
C THR A 182 13.86 0.15 -6.05
N GLU A 183 12.58 0.21 -5.65
CA GLU A 183 11.77 -1.00 -5.48
C GLU A 183 11.38 -1.63 -6.81
N ARG A 184 11.00 -0.82 -7.81
CA ARG A 184 10.72 -1.27 -9.17
C ARG A 184 11.91 -2.06 -9.73
N ASP A 185 13.10 -1.49 -9.61
CA ASP A 185 14.33 -2.08 -10.13
C ASP A 185 14.71 -3.35 -9.36
N HIS A 186 14.48 -3.39 -8.04
CA HIS A 186 14.63 -4.59 -7.21
C HIS A 186 13.71 -5.72 -7.68
N LEU A 187 12.41 -5.45 -7.86
CA LEU A 187 11.47 -6.42 -8.39
C LEU A 187 11.93 -6.95 -9.76
N PHE A 188 12.27 -6.07 -10.69
CA PHE A 188 12.68 -6.51 -12.04
C PHE A 188 14.00 -7.29 -12.05
N ALA A 189 14.94 -6.97 -11.15
CA ALA A 189 16.15 -7.76 -10.97
C ALA A 189 15.82 -9.20 -10.52
N ASP A 190 14.92 -9.36 -9.55
CA ASP A 190 14.46 -10.67 -9.08
C ASP A 190 13.74 -11.45 -10.17
N LEU A 191 12.80 -10.82 -10.89
CA LEU A 191 12.06 -11.46 -11.98
C LEU A 191 13.00 -11.91 -13.11
N LYS A 192 13.98 -11.07 -13.46
CA LYS A 192 14.99 -11.40 -14.47
C LYS A 192 15.88 -12.56 -14.07
N ALA A 193 16.25 -12.65 -12.79
CA ALA A 193 17.07 -13.73 -12.27
C ALA A 193 16.41 -15.12 -12.41
N THR A 194 15.07 -15.17 -12.54
CA THR A 194 14.35 -16.43 -12.82
C THR A 194 14.59 -16.99 -14.22
N GLY A 195 15.01 -16.14 -15.17
CA GLY A 195 15.13 -16.50 -16.59
C GLY A 195 13.78 -16.71 -17.30
N ARG A 196 12.66 -16.31 -16.70
CA ARG A 196 11.29 -16.52 -17.23
C ARG A 196 10.64 -15.27 -17.81
N LEU A 197 11.43 -14.21 -18.04
CA LEU A 197 10.99 -13.01 -18.75
C LEU A 197 11.45 -13.10 -20.21
N ALA A 198 10.48 -13.17 -21.13
CA ALA A 198 10.74 -13.17 -22.56
C ALA A 198 11.31 -11.82 -23.02
N LYS A 199 10.79 -10.74 -22.43
CA LYS A 199 11.18 -9.36 -22.70
C LYS A 199 11.03 -8.50 -21.45
N GLU A 200 11.88 -7.50 -21.36
CA GLU A 200 11.84 -6.43 -20.37
C GLU A 200 12.14 -5.12 -21.11
N TYR A 201 11.30 -4.10 -20.93
CA TYR A 201 11.55 -2.78 -21.50
C TYR A 201 10.89 -1.66 -20.67
N PRO A 202 11.54 -0.48 -20.57
CA PRO A 202 10.93 0.69 -19.95
C PRO A 202 10.00 1.41 -20.93
N LEU A 203 8.87 1.89 -20.43
CA LEU A 203 8.00 2.84 -21.10
C LEU A 203 8.25 4.23 -20.48
N ALA A 204 9.00 5.06 -21.21
CA ALA A 204 9.34 6.41 -20.78
C ALA A 204 8.12 7.35 -20.79
N GLY A 205 8.11 8.32 -19.86
CA GLY A 205 7.05 9.33 -19.78
C GLY A 205 5.70 8.75 -19.35
N PHE A 206 5.70 7.58 -18.69
CA PHE A 206 4.49 7.04 -18.11
C PHE A 206 4.03 7.96 -16.98
N GLN A 207 4.82 8.20 -15.93
CA GLN A 207 4.41 9.20 -14.94
C GLN A 207 4.66 10.61 -15.47
N THR A 208 3.60 11.42 -15.48
CA THR A 208 3.70 12.86 -15.80
C THR A 208 4.07 13.68 -14.57
N GLN A 209 3.77 13.16 -13.38
CA GLN A 209 4.17 13.72 -12.10
C GLN A 209 5.30 12.87 -11.51
N LEU A 210 6.47 13.47 -11.33
CA LEU A 210 7.69 12.77 -10.89
C LEU A 210 7.86 12.73 -9.37
N GLU A 211 7.04 13.47 -8.63
CA GLU A 211 7.04 13.47 -7.17
C GLU A 211 5.64 13.75 -6.61
N GLY A 212 5.33 13.19 -5.45
CA GLY A 212 4.04 13.39 -4.81
C GLY A 212 3.98 12.86 -3.39
N ARG A 213 2.76 12.68 -2.89
CA ARG A 213 2.50 12.02 -1.62
C ARG A 213 1.39 11.00 -1.74
N ASN A 214 1.49 9.90 -1.01
CA ASN A 214 0.43 8.90 -0.91
C ASN A 214 -0.55 9.22 0.25
N GLY A 215 -1.55 8.38 0.46
CA GLY A 215 -2.61 8.57 1.46
C GLY A 215 -2.09 8.59 2.90
N GLY A 216 -0.97 7.91 3.18
CA GLY A 216 -0.26 7.98 4.45
C GLY A 216 0.50 9.29 4.67
N GLY A 217 0.66 10.10 3.61
CA GLY A 217 1.43 11.33 3.59
C GLY A 217 2.90 11.13 3.25
N ASP A 218 3.32 9.92 2.87
CA ASP A 218 4.70 9.62 2.48
C ASP A 218 5.02 10.23 1.15
N ARG A 219 6.21 10.82 1.05
CA ARG A 219 6.70 11.36 -0.22
C ARG A 219 7.14 10.22 -1.11
N TRP A 220 6.84 10.30 -2.39
CA TRP A 220 7.40 9.42 -3.41
C TRP A 220 8.04 10.25 -4.52
N ARG A 221 9.05 9.69 -5.19
CA ARG A 221 9.74 10.22 -6.37
C ARG A 221 9.99 9.11 -7.38
N THR A 222 10.00 9.45 -8.67
CA THR A 222 10.23 8.53 -9.78
C THR A 222 10.87 9.23 -10.99
N ASP A 223 11.63 8.48 -11.78
CA ASP A 223 12.12 8.85 -13.12
C ASP A 223 10.99 8.90 -14.18
N GLY A 224 9.80 8.45 -13.79
CA GLY A 224 8.58 8.44 -14.56
C GLY A 224 8.48 7.33 -15.60
N GLN A 225 9.35 6.34 -15.54
CA GLN A 225 9.29 5.16 -16.37
C GLN A 225 8.41 4.07 -15.73
N LEU A 226 7.63 3.39 -16.57
CA LEU A 226 6.95 2.15 -16.22
C LEU A 226 7.76 0.98 -16.77
N PHE A 227 8.21 0.06 -15.92
CA PHE A 227 8.91 -1.13 -16.41
C PHE A 227 7.91 -2.20 -16.81
N VAL A 228 8.04 -2.70 -18.03
CA VAL A 228 7.14 -3.71 -18.61
C VAL A 228 7.90 -5.02 -18.80
N GLY A 229 7.42 -6.08 -18.18
CA GLY A 229 7.89 -7.46 -18.37
C GLY A 229 6.89 -8.30 -19.14
N VAL A 230 7.37 -9.12 -20.09
CA VAL A 230 6.56 -10.13 -20.78
C VAL A 230 6.99 -11.50 -20.29
N ILE A 231 6.07 -12.27 -19.74
CA ILE A 231 6.35 -13.58 -19.14
C ILE A 231 6.50 -14.62 -20.27
N GLU A 232 7.48 -15.52 -20.14
CA GLU A 232 7.55 -16.71 -21.01
C GLU A 232 6.43 -17.69 -20.66
N GLU A 233 5.62 -18.03 -21.66
CA GLU A 233 4.54 -19.04 -21.58
C GLU A 233 5.05 -20.45 -21.88
#